data_AF-A0A2S5LY81-F1
#
_entry.id   AF-A0A2S5LY81-F1
#
_cell.length_a   1.000
_cell.length_b   1.000
_cell.length_c   1.000
_cell.angle_alpha   90.00
_cell.angle_beta   90.00
_cell.angle_gamma   90.00
#
_symmetry.space_group_name_H-M   'P 1'
#
loop_
_entity.id
_entity.type
_entity.pdbx_description
1 polymer ?
#
loop_
_entity_poly.entity_id
_entity_poly.type
_entity_poly.pdbx_seq_one_letter_code
_entity_poly.pdbx_strand_id
1 'polypeptide(L)'
;TIDDLLALIARWRAEGRTVVAVLHELDIVRRAFPRTLLLARECIFWGDTRDALCEKNLIRARAMSEAFDERARECLRDEFYAEDRLHVH
;
A
#
# COMPACT_ATOMS: atom_id res chain seq x y z
N THR A 1 -20.19 -3.34 10.83
CA THR A 1 -19.93 -3.92 9.48
C THR A 1 -18.88 -3.08 8.77
N ILE A 2 -18.40 -3.46 7.59
CA ILE A 2 -17.40 -2.69 6.82
C ILE A 2 -17.85 -1.25 6.57
N ASP A 3 -19.16 -1.00 6.42
CA ASP A 3 -19.75 0.33 6.30
C ASP A 3 -19.39 1.29 7.45
N ASP A 4 -19.31 0.80 8.70
CA ASP A 4 -18.96 1.65 9.85
C ASP A 4 -17.51 2.14 9.74
N LEU A 5 -16.60 1.28 9.27
CA LEU A 5 -15.21 1.62 9.02
C LEU A 5 -15.11 2.65 7.88
N LEU A 6 -15.90 2.48 6.82
CA LEU A 6 -15.93 3.43 5.70
C LEU A 6 -16.45 4.81 6.11
N ALA A 7 -17.49 4.86 6.93
CA ALA A 7 -18.03 6.10 7.48
C ALA A 7 -17.01 6.82 8.37
N LEU A 8 -16.27 6.07 9.19
CA LEU A 8 -15.21 6.62 10.04
C LEU A 8 -14.06 7.21 9.22
N ILE A 9 -13.63 6.50 8.18
CA ILE A 9 -12.57 6.94 7.25
C ILE A 9 -13.01 8.20 6.50
N ALA A 10 -14.26 8.26 6.04
CA ALA A 10 -14.80 9.45 5.40
C ALA A 10 -14.78 10.65 6.35
N ARG A 11 -15.16 10.46 7.62
CA ARG A 11 -15.13 11.52 8.64
C ARG A 11 -13.71 12.01 8.91
N TRP A 12 -12.76 11.10 9.12
CA TRP A 12 -11.37 11.48 9.36
C TRP A 12 -10.71 12.22 8.20
N ARG A 13 -11.07 11.87 6.96
CA ARG A 13 -10.65 12.66 5.80
C ARG A 13 -11.27 14.04 5.79
N ALA A 14 -12.55 14.18 6.14
CA ALA A 14 -13.19 15.49 6.26
C ALA A 14 -12.54 16.37 7.34
N GLU A 15 -12.00 15.74 8.39
CA GLU A 15 -11.20 16.39 9.44
C GLU A 15 -9.75 16.71 9.00
N GLY A 16 -9.36 16.40 7.76
CA GLY A 16 -8.01 16.65 7.25
C GLY A 16 -6.94 15.67 7.75
N ARG A 17 -7.33 14.55 8.36
CA ARG A 17 -6.39 13.53 8.84
C ARG A 17 -5.94 12.64 7.68
N THR A 18 -4.64 12.33 7.64
CA THR A 18 -4.09 11.36 6.68
C THR A 18 -4.43 9.95 7.14
N VAL A 19 -5.21 9.21 6.34
CA VAL A 19 -5.58 7.82 6.61
C VAL A 19 -4.96 6.94 5.54
N VAL A 20 -4.17 5.95 5.96
CA VAL A 20 -3.61 4.90 5.10
C VAL A 20 -4.30 3.59 5.45
N ALA A 21 -4.94 2.96 4.47
CA ALA A 21 -5.58 1.66 4.62
C ALA A 21 -5.02 0.69 3.58
N VAL A 22 -4.69 -0.52 4.03
CA VAL A 22 -4.28 -1.63 3.16
C VAL A 22 -5.47 -2.57 3.04
N LEU A 23 -6.00 -2.70 1.83
CA LEU A 23 -7.22 -3.44 1.54
C LEU A 23 -6.98 -4.39 0.36
N HIS A 24 -7.51 -5.60 0.45
CA HIS A 24 -7.48 -6.58 -0.64
C HIS A 24 -8.72 -6.50 -1.56
N GLU A 25 -9.86 -6.01 -1.03
CA GLU A 25 -11.10 -5.85 -1.80
C GLU A 25 -11.09 -4.56 -2.65
N LEU A 26 -10.96 -4.71 -3.97
CA LEU A 26 -10.88 -3.57 -4.89
C LEU A 26 -12.17 -2.73 -4.96
N ASP A 27 -13.33 -3.36 -4.77
CA ASP A 27 -14.63 -2.66 -4.80
C ASP A 27 -14.79 -1.67 -3.63
N ILE A 28 -14.26 -2.03 -2.47
CA ILE A 28 -14.23 -1.15 -1.29
C ILE A 28 -13.32 0.03 -1.58
N VAL A 29 -12.13 -0.23 -2.15
CA VAL A 29 -11.17 0.83 -2.50
C VAL A 29 -11.79 1.83 -3.47
N ARG A 30 -12.48 1.35 -4.51
CA ARG A 30 -13.15 2.18 -5.53
C ARG A 30 -14.20 3.12 -4.94
N ARG A 31 -14.95 2.67 -3.93
CA ARG A 31 -16.04 3.45 -3.33
C ARG A 31 -15.53 4.40 -2.25
N ALA A 32 -14.53 3.97 -1.51
CA ALA A 32 -14.12 4.64 -0.29
C ALA A 32 -12.89 5.52 -0.44
N PHE A 33 -12.06 5.36 -1.47
CA PHE A 33 -10.81 6.11 -1.62
C PHE A 33 -10.75 6.85 -2.96
N PRO A 34 -10.47 8.16 -2.97
CA PRO A 34 -10.27 8.90 -4.20
C PRO A 34 -8.83 8.75 -4.74
N ARG A 35 -7.85 8.49 -3.85
CA ARG A 35 -6.46 8.20 -4.19
C ARG A 35 -6.01 6.86 -3.65
N THR A 36 -5.23 6.12 -4.44
CA THR A 36 -4.75 4.78 -4.11
C THR A 36 -3.30 4.59 -4.52
N LEU A 37 -2.53 3.93 -3.65
CA LEU A 37 -1.24 3.33 -3.97
C LEU A 37 -1.49 1.87 -4.36
N LEU A 38 -1.27 1.54 -5.63
CA LEU A 38 -1.27 0.15 -6.06
C LEU A 38 0.16 -0.40 -5.98
N LEU A 39 0.34 -1.41 -5.13
CA LEU A 39 1.64 -2.02 -4.84
C LEU A 39 1.57 -3.52 -5.13
N ALA A 40 2.54 -4.04 -5.88
CA ALA A 40 2.78 -5.49 -6.00
C ALA A 40 4.29 -5.72 -6.13
N ARG A 41 4.98 -5.88 -4.98
CA ARG A 41 6.45 -5.91 -4.82
C ARG A 41 7.18 -4.60 -5.17
N GLU A 42 6.66 -3.85 -6.14
CA GLU A 42 7.06 -2.48 -6.46
C GLU A 42 5.83 -1.56 -6.52
N CYS A 43 6.06 -0.24 -6.50
CA CYS A 43 5.03 0.76 -6.74
C CYS A 43 4.59 0.70 -8.21
N ILE A 44 3.37 0.22 -8.45
CA ILE A 44 2.80 0.15 -9.80
C ILE A 44 2.17 1.49 -10.17
N PHE A 45 1.44 2.11 -9.23
CA PHE A 45 0.76 3.38 -9.47
C PHE A 45 0.46 4.13 -8.17
N TRP A 46 0.55 5.46 -8.21
CA TRP A 46 0.07 6.37 -7.17
C TRP A 46 -0.71 7.50 -7.81
N GLY A 47 -1.94 7.72 -7.36
CA GLY A 47 -2.80 8.77 -7.90
C GLY A 47 -4.26 8.45 -7.70
N ASP A 48 -5.11 8.90 -8.63
CA ASP A 48 -6.55 8.66 -8.56
C ASP A 48 -6.88 7.17 -8.60
N THR A 49 -7.79 6.74 -7.73
CA THR A 49 -8.15 5.34 -7.55
C THR A 49 -8.69 4.70 -8.83
N ARG A 50 -9.40 5.48 -9.66
CA ARG A 50 -9.89 5.01 -10.96
C ARG A 50 -8.74 4.64 -11.89
N ASP A 51 -7.69 5.44 -11.91
CA ASP A 51 -6.55 5.26 -12.81
C ASP A 51 -5.58 4.20 -12.22
N ALA A 52 -5.46 4.15 -10.88
CA ALA A 52 -4.75 3.09 -10.16
C ALA A 52 -5.35 1.72 -10.46
N LEU A 53 -6.68 1.61 -10.43
CA LEU A 53 -7.41 0.35 -10.63
C LEU A 53 -7.87 0.11 -12.07
N CYS A 54 -7.21 0.73 -13.05
CA CYS A 54 -7.43 0.42 -14.46
C CYS A 54 -6.93 -0.99 -14.80
N GLU A 55 -7.49 -1.57 -15.86
CA GLU A 55 -7.21 -2.96 -16.26
C GLU A 55 -5.73 -3.24 -16.46
N LYS A 56 -5.00 -2.34 -17.13
CA LYS A 56 -3.55 -2.43 -17.34
C LYS A 56 -2.77 -2.59 -16.03
N ASN A 57 -3.10 -1.77 -15.03
CA ASN A 57 -2.43 -1.79 -13.74
C ASN A 57 -2.78 -3.03 -12.92
N LEU A 58 -4.04 -3.48 -13.00
CA LEU A 58 -4.50 -4.71 -12.35
C LEU A 58 -3.85 -5.96 -12.94
N ILE A 59 -3.70 -6.04 -14.27
CA ILE A 59 -2.99 -7.15 -14.93
C ILE A 59 -1.53 -7.18 -14.47
N ARG A 60 -0.84 -6.03 -14.45
CA ARG A 60 0.54 -5.94 -13.96
C ARG A 60 0.66 -6.38 -12.49
N ALA A 61 -0.27 -5.95 -11.63
CA ALA A 61 -0.28 -6.34 -10.23
C ALA A 61 -0.48 -7.86 -10.05
N ARG A 62 -1.40 -8.46 -10.81
CA ARG A 62 -1.66 -9.91 -10.79
C ARG A 62 -0.46 -10.70 -11.29
N ALA A 63 0.15 -10.31 -12.40
CA ALA A 63 1.32 -10.98 -12.97
C ALA A 63 2.50 -11.03 -11.96
N MET A 64 2.71 -9.97 -11.17
CA MET A 64 3.75 -9.95 -10.14
C MET A 64 3.41 -10.76 -8.88
N SER A 65 2.11 -10.93 -8.60
CA SER A 65 1.61 -11.79 -7.53
C SER A 65 1.61 -13.28 -7.91
N GLU A 66 1.48 -13.61 -9.19
CA GLU A 66 1.60 -14.99 -9.71
C GLU A 66 3.07 -15.39 -9.88
N ALA A 67 3.95 -14.43 -10.20
CA ALA A 67 5.40 -14.59 -10.16
C ALA A 67 5.99 -14.61 -8.73
N PHE A 68 5.16 -14.91 -7.72
CA PHE A 68 5.59 -15.05 -6.35
C PHE A 68 6.45 -16.32 -6.21
N ASP A 69 7.76 -16.12 -6.24
CA ASP A 69 8.74 -17.14 -5.91
C ASP A 69 8.79 -17.29 -4.38
N GLU A 70 8.32 -18.44 -3.87
CA GLU A 70 8.38 -18.82 -2.45
C GLU A 70 9.83 -18.82 -1.89
N ARG A 71 10.85 -18.74 -2.76
CA ARG A 71 12.26 -18.65 -2.39
C ARG A 71 12.81 -17.22 -2.30
N ALA A 72 11.99 -16.20 -2.52
CA ALA A 72 12.45 -14.83 -2.34
C ALA A 72 12.81 -14.61 -0.87
N ARG A 73 14.09 -14.29 -0.59
CA ARG A 73 14.58 -13.95 0.75
C ARG A 73 13.70 -12.83 1.32
N GLU A 74 13.37 -12.94 2.61
CA GLU A 74 12.66 -11.89 3.35
C GLU A 74 13.28 -10.53 3.03
N CYS A 75 12.44 -9.55 2.69
CA CYS A 75 12.87 -8.16 2.59
C CYS A 75 13.23 -7.69 3.99
N LEU A 76 14.48 -7.93 4.40
CA LEU A 76 15.08 -7.29 5.54
C LEU A 76 15.01 -5.79 5.26
N ARG A 77 14.20 -5.09 6.06
CA ARG A 77 14.33 -3.65 6.21
C ARG A 77 15.74 -3.47 6.74
N ASP A 78 16.62 -2.78 6.02
CA ASP A 78 17.89 -2.36 6.58
C ASP A 78 17.56 -1.45 7.76
N GLU A 79 17.47 -2.06 8.94
CA GLU A 79 17.49 -1.40 10.22
C GLU A 79 18.90 -0.87 10.42
N PHE A 80 19.20 0.26 9.76
CA PHE A 80 20.29 1.13 10.19
C PHE A 80 19.91 1.74 11.54
N TYR A 81 19.95 0.93 12.60
CA TYR A 81 20.06 1.41 13.96
C TYR A 81 21.53 1.65 14.27
N ALA A 82 21.80 2.89 14.65
CA ALA A 82 23.10 3.41 14.99
C ALA A 82 23.60 2.82 16.31
N GLU A 83 24.63 1.97 16.27
CA GLU A 83 25.55 1.77 17.40
C GLU A 83 26.94 1.46 16.85
N ASP A 84 27.86 2.43 16.88
CA ASP A 84 29.11 2.21 17.63
C ASP A 84 29.78 3.55 17.95
N ARG A 85 29.71 3.95 19.22
CA ARG A 85 30.61 4.93 19.81
C ARG A 85 31.83 4.15 20.30
N LEU A 86 33.01 4.67 19.92
CA LEU A 86 34.38 4.36 20.35
C LEU A 86 35.14 3.43 19.40
N HIS A 87 36.16 3.98 18.73
CA HIS A 87 37.53 3.50 18.90
C HIS A 87 38.49 4.68 18.70
N VAL A 88 39.22 4.97 19.78
CA VAL A 88 40.41 5.82 19.83
C VAL A 88 41.54 5.09 19.10
N HIS A 89 42.21 5.77 18.17
CA HIS A 89 43.67 5.86 18.14
C HIS A 89 44.16 7.01 17.27
#